data_AF-A0A358HMX1-F1
#
_entry.id   AF-A0A358HMX1-F1
#
_cell.length_a   1.000
_cell.length_b   1.000
_cell.length_c   1.000
_cell.angle_alpha   90.00
_cell.angle_beta   90.00
_cell.angle_gamma   90.00
#
_symmetry.space_group_name_H-M   'P 1'
#
loop_
_entity.id
_entity.type
_entity.pdbx_description
1 polymer ?
#
loop_
_entity_poly.entity_id
_entity_poly.type
_entity_poly.pdbx_seq_one_letter_code
_entity_poly.pdbx_strand_id
1 'polypeptide(L)' 'YLEITRHVQVAGAPGRHEPDSGELNYPFLFYLLDRIGYDGWIGCEYKPHGKTEDGLGWLRPWMPKPGA' A
#
# COMPACT_ATOMS: atom_id res chain seq x y z
N TYR A 1 -8.16 -3.71 -18.04
CA TYR A 1 -6.80 -3.41 -17.57
C TYR A 1 -6.24 -4.47 -16.62
N LEU A 2 -7.04 -5.05 -15.70
CA LEU A 2 -6.53 -6.13 -14.83
C LEU A 2 -5.97 -7.35 -15.58
N GLU A 3 -6.49 -7.67 -16.77
CA GLU A 3 -6.01 -8.81 -17.58
C GLU A 3 -4.51 -8.77 -17.91
N ILE A 4 -3.92 -7.56 -17.96
CA ILE A 4 -2.51 -7.35 -18.26
C ILE A 4 -1.69 -6.90 -17.04
N THR A 5 -2.34 -6.45 -15.97
CA THR A 5 -1.67 -6.03 -14.73
C THR A 5 -1.54 -7.21 -13.78
N ARG A 6 -0.32 -7.79 -13.70
CA ARG A 6 -0.05 -8.97 -12.86
C ARG A 6 0.42 -8.63 -11.44
N HIS A 7 0.98 -7.45 -11.23
CA HIS A 7 1.46 -7.01 -9.92
C HIS A 7 1.30 -5.49 -9.76
N VAL A 8 1.07 -5.05 -8.53
CA VAL A 8 0.97 -3.64 -8.15
C VAL A 8 2.03 -3.35 -7.10
N GLN A 9 2.68 -2.19 -7.20
CA GLN A 9 3.62 -1.70 -6.18
C GLN A 9 3.24 -0.28 -5.76
N VAL A 10 3.52 0.10 -4.51
CA VAL A 10 3.14 1.39 -3.93
C VAL A 10 4.28 2.07 -3.19
N ALA A 11 4.30 3.40 -3.25
CA ALA A 11 5.16 4.30 -2.50
C ALA A 11 4.56 5.72 -2.50
N GLY A 12 4.57 6.42 -1.37
CA GLY A 12 4.06 7.79 -1.26
C GLY A 12 4.65 8.73 -2.32
N ALA A 13 3.83 9.56 -2.95
CA ALA A 13 4.27 10.47 -4.01
C ALA A 13 4.28 11.94 -3.54
N PRO A 14 5.28 12.75 -3.94
CA PRO A 14 6.38 12.43 -4.86
C PRO A 14 7.64 11.84 -4.20
N GLY A 15 7.73 11.83 -2.86
CA GLY A 15 8.98 11.53 -2.13
C GLY A 15 9.42 10.05 -2.14
N ARG A 16 8.54 9.14 -2.53
CA ARG A 16 8.74 7.68 -2.55
C ARG A 16 8.98 7.08 -1.16
N HIS A 17 8.21 7.54 -0.18
CA HIS A 17 8.23 7.10 1.22
C HIS A 17 6.98 6.27 1.57
N GLU A 18 6.66 6.13 2.84
CA GLU A 18 5.46 5.44 3.32
C GLU A 18 4.19 5.94 2.56
N PRO A 19 3.27 5.03 2.17
CA PRO A 19 2.05 5.38 1.43
C PRO A 19 0.94 5.95 2.34
N ASP A 20 1.30 6.85 3.25
CA ASP A 20 0.40 7.46 4.24
C ASP A 20 0.38 9.00 4.20
N SER A 21 1.16 9.60 3.30
CA SER A 21 1.28 11.03 3.11
C SER A 21 1.57 11.37 1.63
N GLY A 22 1.46 12.65 1.29
CA GLY A 22 1.67 13.14 -0.08
C GLY A 22 0.36 13.36 -0.83
N GLU A 23 0.41 13.27 -2.15
CA GLU A 23 -0.69 13.68 -3.03
C GLU A 23 -1.72 12.56 -3.30
N LEU A 24 -1.36 11.30 -3.02
CA LEU A 24 -2.19 10.13 -3.32
C LEU A 24 -2.95 9.62 -2.08
N ASN A 25 -4.24 9.33 -2.24
CA ASN A 25 -5.07 8.71 -1.21
C ASN A 25 -5.04 7.17 -1.35
N TYR A 26 -4.07 6.53 -0.71
CA TYR A 26 -3.89 5.08 -0.76
C TYR A 26 -5.06 4.25 -0.22
N PRO A 27 -5.69 4.59 0.93
CA PRO A 27 -6.89 3.89 1.38
C PRO A 27 -7.98 3.79 0.32
N PHE A 28 -8.23 4.88 -0.43
CA PHE A 28 -9.17 4.86 -1.55
C PHE A 28 -8.69 3.96 -2.70
N LEU A 29 -7.41 4.03 -3.06
CA LEU A 29 -6.85 3.21 -4.13
C LEU A 29 -6.90 1.71 -3.82
N PHE A 30 -6.66 1.33 -2.57
CA PHE A 30 -6.79 -0.06 -2.15
C PHE A 30 -8.24 -0.54 -2.20
N TYR A 31 -9.19 0.26 -1.71
CA TYR A 31 -10.61 -0.02 -1.87
C TYR A 31 -11.02 -0.12 -3.35
N LEU A 32 -10.43 0.69 -4.23
CA LEU A 32 -10.67 0.60 -5.67
C LEU A 32 -10.16 -0.74 -6.22
N LEU A 33 -8.96 -1.19 -5.84
CA LEU A 33 -8.39 -2.48 -6.24
C LEU A 33 -9.31 -3.64 -5.84
N ASP A 34 -9.83 -3.63 -4.61
CA ASP A 34 -10.82 -4.59 -4.16
C ASP A 34 -12.10 -4.54 -5.02
N ARG A 35 -12.63 -3.33 -5.26
CA ARG A 35 -13.87 -3.14 -6.04
C ARG A 35 -13.73 -3.66 -7.47
N ILE A 36 -12.57 -3.46 -8.10
CA ILE A 36 -12.35 -3.91 -9.48
C ILE A 36 -11.95 -5.38 -9.58
N GLY A 37 -11.74 -6.06 -8.44
CA GLY A 37 -11.45 -7.49 -8.38
C GLY A 37 -9.99 -7.84 -8.60
N TYR A 38 -9.05 -6.99 -8.17
CA TYR A 38 -7.64 -7.35 -8.12
C TYR A 38 -7.39 -8.29 -6.93
N ASP A 39 -6.93 -9.50 -7.20
CA ASP A 39 -6.70 -10.58 -6.22
C ASP A 39 -5.20 -10.86 -5.95
N GLY A 40 -4.31 -10.08 -6.57
CA GLY A 40 -2.87 -10.22 -6.43
C GLY A 40 -2.28 -9.47 -5.23
N TRP A 41 -0.97 -9.62 -5.05
CA TRP A 41 -0.22 -8.93 -3.99
C TRP A 41 0.09 -7.47 -4.34
N ILE A 42 0.14 -6.62 -3.33
CA ILE A 42 0.63 -5.23 -3.41
C ILE A 42 2.02 -5.16 -2.78
N GLY A 43 3.04 -4.88 -3.60
CA GLY A 43 4.41 -4.66 -3.13
C GLY A 43 4.59 -3.28 -2.50
N CYS A 44 5.21 -3.22 -1.33
CA CYS A 44 5.51 -1.98 -0.61
C CYS A 44 6.92 -1.47 -1.00
N GLU A 45 7.08 -0.93 -2.22
CA GLU A 45 8.38 -0.53 -2.77
C GLU A 45 8.67 0.97 -2.55
N TYR A 46 8.89 1.34 -1.29
CA TYR A 46 9.28 2.69 -0.91
C TYR A 46 10.58 2.72 -0.10
N LYS A 47 11.20 3.90 -0.02
CA LYS A 47 12.32 4.15 0.88
C LYS A 47 11.77 4.74 2.17
N PRO A 48 11.85 4.05 3.32
CA PRO A 48 11.33 4.59 4.58
C PRO A 48 11.90 5.99 4.87
N HIS A 49 11.07 6.87 5.44
CA HIS A 49 11.52 8.21 5.85
C HIS A 49 12.64 8.16 6.89
N GLY A 50 12.62 7.14 7.75
CA GLY A 50 13.60 6.90 8.80
C GLY A 50 13.82 5.42 9.03
N LYS A 51 13.78 4.99 10.29
CA LYS A 51 13.79 3.57 10.64
C LYS A 51 12.48 2.93 10.16
N THR A 52 12.59 1.81 9.45
CA THR A 52 11.46 1.12 8.81
C THR A 52 10.29 0.89 9.76
N GLU A 53 10.57 0.35 10.96
CA GLU A 53 9.54 -0.07 11.91
C GLU A 53 8.72 1.09 12.46
N ASP A 54 9.31 2.29 12.54
CA ASP A 54 8.63 3.49 13.03
C ASP A 54 7.55 3.97 12.03
N GLY A 55 7.74 3.66 10.73
CA GLY A 55 6.83 4.03 9.65
C GLY A 55 5.72 3.02 9.33
N LEU A 56 5.71 1.83 9.96
CA LEU A 56 4.72 0.77 9.62
C LEU A 56 3.30 1.02 10.16
N GLY A 57 3.03 2.22 10.72
CA GLY A 57 1.71 2.58 11.24
C GLY A 57 0.59 2.45 10.22
N TRP A 58 0.87 2.75 8.95
CA TRP A 58 -0.10 2.71 7.85
C TRP A 58 -0.63 1.29 7.55
N LEU A 59 0.14 0.24 7.85
CA LEU A 59 -0.24 -1.16 7.62
C LEU A 59 -1.27 -1.68 8.62
N ARG A 60 -1.42 -1.05 9.79
CA ARG A 60 -2.22 -1.58 10.90
C ARG A 60 -3.65 -2.01 10.53
N PRO A 61 -4.42 -1.26 9.70
CA PRO A 61 -5.76 -1.69 9.29
C PRO A 61 -5.80 -2.98 8.46
N TRP A 62 -4.66 -3.36 7.86
CA TRP A 62 -4.50 -4.46 6.90
C TRP A 62 -3.84 -5.70 7.53
N MET A 63 -3.32 -5.57 8.75
CA MET A 63 -2.68 -6.68 9.44
C MET A 63 -3.72 -7.63 10.03
N PRO A 64 -3.46 -8.95 10.02
CA PRO A 64 -4.27 -9.88 10.76
C PRO A 64 -4.28 -9.50 12.24
N LYS A 65 -5.43 -9.70 12.89
CA LYS A 65 -5.52 -9.51 14.34
C LYS A 65 -4.60 -10.52 15.03
N PRO A 66 -3.88 -10.14 16.09
CA PRO A 66 -3.07 -11.09 16.84
C PRO A 66 -3.91 -12.30 17.28
N GLY A 67 -3.48 -13.51 16.91
CA GLY A 67 -4.16 -14.76 17.27
C GLY A 67 -5.30 -15.20 16.33
N ALA A 68 -5.46 -14.56 15.17
CA ALA A 68 -6.30 -15.05 14.07
C ALA A 68 -5.60 -16.11 13.21
#